data_AF-A0A182PJG2-F1
#
_entry.id   AF-A0A182PJG2-F1
#
_cell.length_a   1.000
_cell.length_b   1.000
_cell.length_c   1.000
_cell.angle_alpha   90.00
_cell.angle_beta   90.00
_cell.angle_gamma   90.00
#
_symmetry.space_group_name_H-M   'P 1'
#
loop_
_entity.id
_entity.type
_entity.pdbx_description
1 polymer ?
#
loop_
_entity_poly.entity_id
_entity_poly.type
_entity_poly.pdbx_seq_one_letter_code
_entity_poly.pdbx_strand_id
1 'polypeptide(L)'
;MGVRYLHSFMEQKVNGGIYMVNMQQEILKAKKRIERPLIVFDLMALFGLFCSDRHSLLCGSQYWVVEYMADTFFKRLTDLGAELVFFYDGTLQTSKYDTWITRQNDKYDRMIDIIDAIDAGVPVTVVAKKFDRTMPSNTCIKLQNVAKRHGKLITANDLECDQAVAIFATKNKALAVVSHDTDFLIFEGSWQLWHAEHINLQKLSTKAYNRQALIGTLGLQWYQMAVWATLAGNDWFKYDEVLPFLNDLGPHSQKMYRLADYVRRLPMRNKKLDEDGIQCVLGRVYRKRRMPAEAYELFRQSVAFYQVDEHPENERKHTNDPFAYLLQAEHFFTYSILTGEPFNVTLFFFDYRSNEFGKYHEIVEPIISRIGGILLYHHRHERQHVTVMMKRHHKESNSFGDVPVTYPSAITPPPVRELIAKDENEPPGSPSSLLSLKLQLWRWVCSDDLLHDERFNGIPSAFMCTVLTLYRLRQCGAIRIFEADLLLVIAQQLSTRTFDPLQEPSPQRLISRAFRLAFLFQKVYGHMERVSKALGLPDEYRPTTPYDGHRFHNMYRVWAGRKVESQDIAPIVEWRIYAHASQST
;
A
#
# COMPACT_ATOMS: atom_id res chain seq x y z
N MET A 1 -5.08 15.00 2.91
CA MET A 1 -5.13 14.71 1.47
C MET A 1 -6.42 15.32 0.92
N GLY A 2 -6.51 15.49 -0.40
CA GLY A 2 -7.60 16.22 -1.07
C GLY A 2 -7.51 17.75 -0.96
N VAL A 3 -8.66 18.41 -0.90
CA VAL A 3 -8.78 19.88 -0.89
C VAL A 3 -8.02 20.53 0.28
N ARG A 4 -7.09 21.44 -0.06
CA ARG A 4 -6.20 22.09 0.92
C ARG A 4 -7.01 22.88 1.96
N TYR A 5 -6.65 22.72 3.24
CA TYR A 5 -7.26 23.35 4.43
C TYR A 5 -8.73 22.98 4.73
N LEU A 6 -9.36 22.11 3.94
CA LEU A 6 -10.77 21.77 4.14
C LEU A 6 -11.05 21.07 5.48
N HIS A 7 -10.17 20.15 5.91
CA HIS A 7 -10.31 19.50 7.22
C HIS A 7 -10.36 20.52 8.37
N SER A 8 -9.38 21.43 8.44
CA SER A 8 -9.34 22.45 9.48
C SER A 8 -10.53 23.43 9.40
N PHE A 9 -11.02 23.72 8.19
CA PHE A 9 -12.23 24.50 7.99
C PHE A 9 -13.47 23.81 8.57
N MET A 10 -13.62 22.50 8.33
CA MET A 10 -14.69 21.68 8.90
C MET A 10 -14.67 21.68 10.43
N GLU A 11 -13.49 21.55 11.03
CA GLU A 11 -13.34 21.54 12.50
C GLU A 11 -13.61 22.89 13.15
N GLN A 12 -13.12 23.97 12.54
CA GLN A 12 -13.02 25.26 13.23
C GLN A 12 -14.07 26.29 12.81
N LYS A 13 -14.67 26.13 11.63
CA LYS A 13 -15.49 27.18 10.99
C LYS A 13 -16.89 26.73 10.58
N VAL A 14 -17.07 25.44 10.29
CA VAL A 14 -18.40 24.88 9.97
C VAL A 14 -19.11 24.50 11.25
N ASN A 15 -20.21 25.19 11.57
CA ASN A 15 -21.01 24.85 12.75
C ASN A 15 -21.59 23.44 12.61
N GLY A 16 -21.28 22.55 13.56
CA GLY A 16 -21.64 21.13 13.47
C GLY A 16 -20.95 20.40 12.30
N GLY A 17 -19.80 20.89 11.83
CA GLY A 17 -19.05 20.33 10.71
C GLY A 17 -18.54 18.92 10.98
N ILE A 18 -18.28 18.58 12.24
CA ILE A 18 -17.93 17.21 12.66
C ILE A 18 -18.78 16.82 13.86
N TYR A 19 -19.24 15.57 13.88
CA TYR A 19 -20.04 15.00 14.96
C TYR A 19 -19.60 13.58 15.29
N MET A 20 -19.96 13.10 16.49
CA MET A 20 -19.66 11.73 16.91
C MET A 20 -20.70 10.75 16.37
N VAL A 21 -20.23 9.60 15.91
CA VAL A 21 -21.05 8.49 15.41
C VAL A 21 -20.74 7.24 16.21
N ASN A 22 -21.79 6.56 16.66
CA ASN A 22 -21.71 5.19 17.11
C ASN A 22 -22.04 4.28 15.92
N MET A 23 -21.03 3.62 15.36
CA MET A 23 -21.18 2.81 14.15
C MET A 23 -22.16 1.66 14.36
N GLN A 24 -22.12 1.04 15.53
CA GLN A 24 -23.03 -0.05 15.88
C GLN A 24 -24.49 0.41 15.84
N GLN A 25 -24.81 1.57 16.42
CA GLN A 25 -26.16 2.12 16.38
C GLN A 25 -26.61 2.47 14.95
N GLU A 26 -25.73 3.06 14.14
CA GLU A 26 -26.05 3.39 12.75
C GLU A 26 -26.31 2.13 11.90
N ILE A 27 -25.50 1.08 12.05
CA ILE A 27 -25.70 -0.20 11.37
C ILE A 27 -27.04 -0.82 11.80
N LEU A 28 -27.32 -0.91 13.10
CA LEU A 28 -28.57 -1.49 13.61
C LEU A 28 -29.80 -0.69 13.18
N LYS A 29 -29.68 0.64 13.09
CA LYS A 29 -30.74 1.52 12.59
C LYS A 29 -30.97 1.32 11.10
N ALA A 30 -29.92 1.23 10.30
CA ALA A 30 -30.01 0.97 8.86
C ALA A 30 -30.61 -0.42 8.59
N LYS A 31 -30.28 -1.42 9.41
CA LYS A 31 -30.80 -2.78 9.33
C LYS A 31 -32.33 -2.89 9.40
N LYS A 32 -33.00 -1.89 10.01
CA LYS A 32 -34.47 -1.81 10.05
C LYS A 32 -35.09 -1.54 8.68
N ARG A 33 -34.32 -1.06 7.71
CA ARG A 33 -34.78 -0.65 6.37
C ARG A 33 -34.13 -1.46 5.25
N ILE A 34 -32.91 -1.93 5.47
CA ILE A 34 -32.08 -2.62 4.48
C ILE A 34 -31.50 -3.85 5.16
N GLU A 35 -31.59 -5.03 4.54
CA GLU A 35 -31.13 -6.28 5.16
C GLU A 35 -29.64 -6.25 5.51
N ARG A 36 -28.81 -5.71 4.60
CA ARG A 36 -27.36 -5.63 4.71
C ARG A 36 -26.88 -4.19 4.48
N PRO A 37 -26.74 -3.37 5.53
CA PRO A 37 -26.20 -2.03 5.39
C PRO A 37 -24.76 -2.08 4.85
N LEU A 38 -24.53 -1.44 3.70
CA LEU A 38 -23.23 -1.43 3.03
C LEU A 38 -22.30 -0.36 3.62
N ILE A 39 -21.09 -0.74 4.00
CA ILE A 39 -20.01 0.16 4.40
C ILE A 39 -18.87 0.01 3.39
N VAL A 40 -18.47 1.13 2.78
CA VAL A 40 -17.38 1.18 1.81
C VAL A 40 -16.14 1.76 2.48
N PHE A 41 -15.01 1.07 2.39
CA PHE A 41 -13.74 1.50 2.95
C PHE A 41 -12.78 1.93 1.85
N ASP A 42 -12.21 3.12 2.00
CA ASP A 42 -10.89 3.39 1.45
C ASP A 42 -9.86 2.68 2.35
N LEU A 43 -9.26 1.60 1.84
CA LEU A 43 -8.36 0.76 2.64
C LEU A 43 -7.03 1.46 2.94
N MET A 44 -6.60 2.43 2.11
CA MET A 44 -5.40 3.25 2.37
C MET A 44 -5.59 4.15 3.58
N ALA A 45 -6.79 4.67 3.78
CA ALA A 45 -7.11 5.48 4.95
C ALA A 45 -7.00 4.72 6.29
N LEU A 46 -7.06 3.38 6.29
CA LEU A 46 -7.02 2.57 7.51
C LEU A 46 -5.60 2.25 8.00
N PHE A 47 -4.56 2.48 7.20
CA PHE A 47 -3.18 2.23 7.65
C PHE A 47 -2.82 3.08 8.86
N GLY A 48 -3.24 4.35 8.89
CA GLY A 48 -3.01 5.22 10.05
C GLY A 48 -3.65 4.71 11.34
N LEU A 49 -4.78 4.01 11.25
CA LEU A 49 -5.48 3.42 12.39
C LEU A 49 -4.74 2.21 12.95
N PHE A 50 -4.46 1.21 12.10
CA PHE A 50 -3.90 -0.06 12.53
C PHE A 50 -2.38 -0.03 12.72
N CYS A 51 -1.68 0.89 12.03
CA CYS A 51 -0.24 1.11 12.18
C CYS A 51 0.07 2.41 12.94
N SER A 52 -0.77 2.76 13.92
CA SER A 52 -0.66 3.99 14.71
C SER A 52 0.50 3.95 15.73
N ASP A 53 0.89 2.76 16.19
CA ASP A 53 1.97 2.64 17.17
C ASP A 53 3.35 2.88 16.53
N ARG A 54 3.84 4.12 16.69
CA ARG A 54 5.16 4.56 16.21
C ARG A 54 6.32 3.79 16.85
N HIS A 55 6.16 3.26 18.06
CA HIS A 55 7.20 2.47 18.71
C HIS A 55 7.37 1.12 18.00
N SER A 56 6.26 0.39 17.82
CA SER A 56 6.24 -0.84 17.03
C SER A 56 6.72 -0.60 15.60
N LEU A 57 6.32 0.51 14.96
CA LEU A 57 6.74 0.86 13.60
C LEU A 57 8.26 0.92 13.44
N LEU A 58 8.95 1.57 14.38
CA LEU A 58 10.42 1.62 14.38
C LEU A 58 11.07 0.24 14.56
N CYS A 59 10.35 -0.70 15.17
CA CYS A 59 10.80 -2.09 15.34
C CYS A 59 10.51 -2.96 14.11
N GLY A 60 9.98 -2.40 13.02
CA GLY A 60 9.51 -3.19 11.87
C GLY A 60 8.10 -3.78 12.04
N SER A 61 7.33 -3.30 13.03
CA SER A 61 5.96 -3.74 13.38
C SER A 61 5.82 -5.15 13.95
N GLN A 62 4.68 -5.36 14.61
CA GLN A 62 4.21 -6.68 15.03
C GLN A 62 3.07 -7.09 14.08
N TYR A 63 3.40 -7.80 13.00
CA TYR A 63 2.45 -8.08 11.90
C TYR A 63 1.16 -8.75 12.40
N TRP A 64 1.30 -9.76 13.25
CA TRP A 64 0.16 -10.47 13.81
C TRP A 64 -0.77 -9.58 14.62
N VAL A 65 -0.22 -8.67 15.44
CA VAL A 65 -1.02 -7.73 16.27
C VAL A 65 -1.85 -6.80 15.38
N VAL A 66 -1.23 -6.22 14.36
CA VAL A 66 -1.90 -5.32 13.41
C VAL A 66 -3.01 -6.06 12.66
N GLU A 67 -2.72 -7.25 12.14
CA GLU A 67 -3.72 -8.06 11.44
C GLU A 67 -4.85 -8.51 12.36
N TYR A 68 -4.55 -8.89 13.60
CA TYR A 68 -5.53 -9.26 14.62
C TYR A 68 -6.47 -8.10 14.97
N MET A 69 -5.93 -6.89 15.11
CA MET A 69 -6.72 -5.68 15.34
C MET A 69 -7.67 -5.38 14.17
N ALA A 70 -7.17 -5.46 12.93
CA ALA A 70 -7.98 -5.25 11.74
C ALA A 70 -9.06 -6.34 11.57
N ASP A 71 -8.71 -7.60 11.78
CA ASP A 71 -9.63 -8.74 11.70
C ASP A 71 -10.75 -8.60 12.72
N THR A 72 -10.41 -8.31 13.97
CA THR A 72 -11.38 -8.09 15.06
C THR A 72 -12.31 -6.92 14.75
N PHE A 73 -11.79 -5.82 14.21
CA PHE A 73 -12.61 -4.66 13.86
C PHE A 73 -13.61 -4.98 12.74
N PHE A 74 -13.15 -5.55 11.63
CA PHE A 74 -14.02 -5.89 10.51
C PHE A 74 -15.05 -6.97 10.90
N LYS A 75 -14.62 -7.98 11.65
CA LYS A 75 -15.50 -9.02 12.18
C LYS A 75 -16.64 -8.44 13.01
N ARG A 76 -16.36 -7.46 13.86
CA ARG A 76 -17.41 -6.83 14.68
C ARG A 76 -18.43 -6.07 13.85
N LEU A 77 -18.05 -5.50 12.71
CA LEU A 77 -18.99 -4.85 11.80
C LEU A 77 -19.84 -5.89 11.04
N THR A 78 -19.24 -6.97 10.55
CA THR A 78 -19.96 -8.04 9.86
C THR A 78 -20.90 -8.80 10.80
N ASP A 79 -20.51 -9.04 12.06
CA ASP A 79 -21.36 -9.67 13.08
C ASP A 79 -22.60 -8.82 13.42
N LEU A 80 -22.54 -7.50 13.21
CA LEU A 80 -23.72 -6.60 13.30
C LEU A 80 -24.63 -6.67 12.06
N GLY A 81 -24.19 -7.34 10.99
CA GLY A 81 -24.90 -7.52 9.73
C GLY A 81 -24.52 -6.51 8.64
N ALA A 82 -23.40 -5.78 8.79
CA ALA A 82 -22.92 -4.89 7.73
C ALA A 82 -22.28 -5.71 6.59
N GLU A 83 -22.53 -5.29 5.35
CA GLU A 83 -21.77 -5.72 4.20
C GLU A 83 -20.56 -4.80 4.02
N LEU A 84 -19.36 -5.35 3.88
CA LEU A 84 -18.14 -4.57 3.76
C LEU A 84 -17.60 -4.67 2.33
N VAL A 85 -17.29 -3.51 1.75
CA VAL A 85 -16.57 -3.42 0.48
C VAL A 85 -15.34 -2.55 0.68
N PHE A 86 -14.18 -3.05 0.27
CA PHE A 86 -12.90 -2.38 0.43
C PHE A 86 -12.38 -1.97 -0.94
N PHE A 87 -11.93 -0.73 -1.05
CA PHE A 87 -11.23 -0.22 -2.23
C PHE A 87 -9.74 -0.07 -1.92
N TYR A 88 -8.92 -0.38 -2.91
CA TYR A 88 -7.47 -0.28 -2.82
C TYR A 88 -6.90 0.29 -4.13
N ASP A 89 -5.85 1.11 -4.00
CA ASP A 89 -5.17 1.74 -5.14
C ASP A 89 -4.58 0.71 -6.12
N GLY A 90 -4.91 0.85 -7.40
CA GLY A 90 -4.31 0.06 -8.48
C GLY A 90 -2.91 0.53 -8.88
N THR A 91 -2.58 0.36 -10.16
CA THR A 91 -1.28 0.74 -10.72
C THR A 91 -1.06 2.25 -10.71
N LEU A 92 0.20 2.67 -10.58
CA LEU A 92 0.57 4.08 -10.63
C LEU A 92 0.37 4.59 -12.06
N GLN A 93 -0.51 5.59 -12.23
CA GLN A 93 -0.73 6.22 -13.52
C GLN A 93 0.48 7.03 -13.98
N THR A 94 0.76 7.00 -15.29
CA THR A 94 1.92 7.65 -15.93
C THR A 94 2.00 9.15 -15.63
N SER A 95 0.86 9.83 -15.59
CA SER A 95 0.75 11.26 -15.24
C SER A 95 1.24 11.60 -13.83
N LYS A 96 1.37 10.61 -12.94
CA LYS A 96 1.77 10.80 -11.53
C LYS A 96 3.24 10.47 -11.27
N TYR A 97 4.03 10.12 -12.28
CA TYR A 97 5.41 9.67 -12.11
C TYR A 97 6.30 10.71 -11.40
N ASP A 98 6.29 11.97 -11.83
CA ASP A 98 7.11 13.02 -11.20
C ASP A 98 6.72 13.30 -9.75
N THR A 99 5.41 13.30 -9.49
CA THR A 99 4.86 13.45 -8.14
C THR A 99 5.26 12.29 -7.26
N TRP A 100 5.24 11.07 -7.79
CA TRP A 100 5.70 9.87 -7.09
C TRP A 100 7.20 9.94 -6.77
N ILE A 101 8.05 10.32 -7.74
CA ILE A 101 9.51 10.45 -7.55
C ILE A 101 9.80 11.43 -6.42
N THR A 102 9.20 12.62 -6.49
CA THR A 102 9.37 13.68 -5.48
C THR A 102 8.95 13.16 -4.09
N ARG A 103 7.77 12.54 -3.98
CA ARG A 103 7.28 11.98 -2.71
C ARG A 103 8.19 10.87 -2.16
N GLN A 104 8.80 10.02 -2.99
CA GLN A 104 9.72 9.00 -2.50
C GLN A 104 11.07 9.57 -2.07
N ASN A 105 11.59 10.59 -2.76
CA ASN A 105 12.81 11.28 -2.35
C ASN A 105 12.63 12.01 -1.01
N ASP A 106 11.58 12.81 -0.86
CA ASP A 106 11.27 13.51 0.40
C ASP A 106 11.08 12.54 1.57
N LYS A 107 10.53 11.35 1.27
CA LYS A 107 10.36 10.29 2.25
C LYS A 107 11.70 9.67 2.62
N TYR A 108 12.57 9.42 1.65
CA TYR A 108 13.92 8.91 1.89
C TYR A 108 14.72 9.86 2.78
N ASP A 109 14.70 11.17 2.48
CA ASP A 109 15.43 12.16 3.26
C ASP A 109 14.91 12.23 4.71
N ARG A 110 13.59 12.18 4.91
CA ARG A 110 13.00 12.07 6.26
C ARG A 110 13.39 10.80 7.01
N MET A 111 13.59 9.68 6.30
CA MET A 111 14.04 8.44 6.92
C MET A 111 15.51 8.50 7.34
N ILE A 112 16.35 9.26 6.64
CA ILE A 112 17.76 9.47 7.04
C ILE A 112 17.85 10.10 8.42
N ASP A 113 17.04 11.13 8.72
CA ASP A 113 17.03 11.75 10.05
C ASP A 113 16.67 10.77 11.18
N ILE A 114 15.77 9.82 10.88
CA ILE A 114 15.37 8.76 11.82
C ILE A 114 16.52 7.77 12.01
N ILE A 115 17.15 7.35 10.91
CA ILE A 115 18.30 6.44 10.92
C ILE A 115 19.43 7.05 11.77
N ASP A 116 19.76 8.33 11.56
CA ASP A 116 20.82 9.02 12.30
C ASP A 116 20.51 9.10 13.81
N ALA A 117 19.24 9.28 14.18
CA ALA A 117 18.83 9.25 15.58
C ALA A 117 18.97 7.86 16.22
N ILE A 118 18.66 6.79 15.47
CA ILE A 118 18.86 5.41 15.93
C ILE A 118 20.36 5.12 16.09
N ASP A 119 21.20 5.56 15.14
CA ASP A 119 22.65 5.38 15.20
C ASP A 119 23.30 6.15 16.36
N ALA A 120 22.76 7.31 16.71
CA ALA A 120 23.15 8.05 17.90
C ALA A 120 22.68 7.39 19.23
N GLY A 121 22.01 6.23 19.17
CA GLY A 121 21.56 5.47 20.34
C GLY A 121 20.41 6.14 21.10
N VAL A 122 19.65 7.03 20.45
CA VAL A 122 18.52 7.73 21.06
C VAL A 122 17.43 6.71 21.45
N PRO A 123 16.81 6.83 22.65
CA PRO A 123 15.73 5.93 23.05
C PRO A 123 14.56 5.93 22.06
N VAL A 124 13.98 4.75 21.80
CA VAL A 124 12.94 4.56 20.77
C VAL A 124 11.73 5.45 21.02
N THR A 125 11.33 5.61 22.28
CA THR A 125 10.21 6.47 22.68
C THR A 125 10.44 7.94 22.32
N VAL A 126 11.69 8.41 22.39
CA VAL A 126 12.06 9.78 22.00
C VAL A 126 12.04 9.93 20.48
N VAL A 127 12.57 8.95 19.73
CA VAL A 127 12.53 8.93 18.26
C VAL A 127 11.08 8.91 17.77
N ALA A 128 10.26 7.99 18.30
CA ALA A 128 8.85 7.86 17.97
C ALA A 128 8.09 9.18 18.16
N LYS A 129 8.30 9.87 19.30
CA LYS A 129 7.66 11.17 19.57
C LYS A 129 8.19 12.29 18.66
N LYS A 130 9.50 12.34 18.42
CA LYS A 130 10.14 13.38 17.59
C LYS A 130 9.65 13.32 16.14
N PHE A 131 9.49 12.10 15.61
CA PHE A 131 9.20 11.86 14.19
C PHE A 131 7.76 11.37 13.93
N ASP A 132 6.85 11.45 14.90
CA ASP A 132 5.47 10.94 14.79
C ASP A 132 4.75 11.40 13.51
N ARG A 133 4.96 12.65 13.09
CA ARG A 133 4.33 13.25 11.90
C ARG A 133 5.08 13.00 10.59
N THR A 134 6.34 12.57 10.66
CA THR A 134 7.21 12.40 9.48
C THR A 134 7.53 10.94 9.20
N MET A 135 7.27 10.05 10.16
CA MET A 135 7.48 8.62 10.04
C MET A 135 6.51 8.02 9.02
N PRO A 136 7.00 7.29 8.02
CA PRO A 136 6.12 6.61 7.08
C PRO A 136 5.30 5.52 7.79
N SER A 137 4.00 5.46 7.51
CA SER A 137 3.06 4.47 8.07
C SER A 137 3.08 3.12 7.35
N ASN A 138 3.80 2.99 6.23
CA ASN A 138 3.73 1.80 5.38
C ASN A 138 4.77 0.75 5.80
N THR A 139 4.27 -0.24 6.52
CA THR A 139 4.98 -1.32 7.20
C THR A 139 5.15 -2.58 6.36
N CYS A 140 4.89 -2.53 5.05
CA CYS A 140 4.72 -3.72 4.22
C CYS A 140 3.59 -4.67 4.69
N ILE A 141 2.75 -4.27 5.66
CA ILE A 141 1.59 -5.05 6.12
C ILE A 141 0.51 -5.06 5.05
N LYS A 142 -0.04 -6.24 4.76
CA LYS A 142 -1.01 -6.46 3.69
C LYS A 142 -2.44 -6.51 4.24
N LEU A 143 -2.98 -5.36 4.65
CA LEU A 143 -4.35 -5.25 5.14
C LEU A 143 -5.41 -5.82 4.18
N GLN A 144 -5.12 -5.86 2.86
CA GLN A 144 -5.96 -6.53 1.86
C GLN A 144 -6.29 -7.98 2.22
N ASN A 145 -5.32 -8.74 2.74
CA ASN A 145 -5.50 -10.15 3.08
C ASN A 145 -6.45 -10.32 4.27
N VAL A 146 -6.47 -9.36 5.19
CA VAL A 146 -7.43 -9.32 6.29
C VAL A 146 -8.80 -8.89 5.79
N ALA A 147 -8.87 -7.82 5.00
CA ALA A 147 -10.10 -7.27 4.46
C ALA A 147 -10.93 -8.30 3.67
N LYS A 148 -10.28 -9.12 2.82
CA LYS A 148 -10.92 -10.17 2.02
C LYS A 148 -11.65 -11.24 2.84
N ARG A 149 -11.25 -11.47 4.09
CA ARG A 149 -11.92 -12.43 4.97
C ARG A 149 -13.30 -11.94 5.41
N HIS A 150 -13.54 -10.63 5.35
CA HIS A 150 -14.75 -9.98 5.89
C HIS A 150 -15.59 -9.28 4.82
N GLY A 151 -15.10 -9.14 3.59
CA GLY A 151 -15.82 -8.43 2.55
C GLY A 151 -15.17 -8.50 1.18
N LYS A 152 -15.77 -7.82 0.21
CA LYS A 152 -15.28 -7.77 -1.17
C LYS A 152 -14.16 -6.74 -1.28
N LEU A 153 -13.02 -7.12 -1.85
CA LEU A 153 -11.96 -6.18 -2.24
C LEU A 153 -12.14 -5.79 -3.72
N ILE A 154 -12.05 -4.49 -4.01
CA ILE A 154 -12.06 -3.92 -5.35
C ILE A 154 -10.77 -3.12 -5.51
N THR A 155 -10.03 -3.39 -6.59
CA THR A 155 -8.82 -2.62 -6.93
C THR A 155 -9.19 -1.61 -8.01
N ALA A 156 -8.96 -0.33 -7.74
CA ALA A 156 -9.28 0.76 -8.67
C ALA A 156 -8.13 0.92 -9.69
N ASN A 157 -8.31 0.41 -10.91
CA ASN A 157 -7.32 0.49 -11.99
C ASN A 157 -7.62 1.61 -13.00
N ASP A 158 -8.90 1.84 -13.31
CA ASP A 158 -9.32 2.71 -14.41
C ASP A 158 -9.61 4.16 -13.99
N LEU A 159 -9.85 4.35 -12.69
CA LEU A 159 -10.19 5.62 -12.07
C LEU A 159 -9.30 5.84 -10.85
N GLU A 160 -9.22 7.09 -10.40
CA GLU A 160 -8.69 7.36 -9.06
C GLU A 160 -9.55 6.63 -8.01
N CYS A 161 -8.90 6.06 -7.00
CA CYS A 161 -9.56 5.22 -6.01
C CYS A 161 -10.69 5.96 -5.29
N ASP A 162 -10.48 7.24 -4.95
CA ASP A 162 -11.48 8.07 -4.29
C ASP A 162 -12.74 8.26 -5.15
N GLN A 163 -12.56 8.48 -6.45
CA GLN A 163 -13.66 8.58 -7.41
C GLN A 163 -14.40 7.24 -7.53
N ALA A 164 -13.67 6.12 -7.64
CA ALA A 164 -14.27 4.80 -7.72
C ALA A 164 -15.09 4.46 -6.46
N VAL A 165 -14.58 4.80 -5.27
CA VAL A 165 -15.29 4.66 -3.99
C VAL A 165 -16.57 5.48 -3.99
N ALA A 166 -16.49 6.75 -4.37
CA ALA A 166 -17.64 7.65 -4.36
C ALA A 166 -18.76 7.20 -5.31
N ILE A 167 -18.40 6.83 -6.55
CA ILE A 167 -19.34 6.28 -7.55
C ILE A 167 -19.99 5.01 -7.01
N PHE A 168 -19.19 4.07 -6.48
CA PHE A 168 -19.71 2.81 -5.96
C PHE A 168 -20.63 3.02 -4.77
N ALA A 169 -20.24 3.85 -3.81
CA ALA A 169 -21.03 4.16 -2.62
C ALA A 169 -22.37 4.81 -2.97
N THR A 170 -22.38 5.75 -3.92
CA THR A 170 -23.61 6.42 -4.39
C THR A 170 -24.52 5.45 -5.14
N LYS A 171 -23.99 4.69 -6.10
CA LYS A 171 -24.76 3.71 -6.90
C LYS A 171 -25.39 2.62 -6.04
N ASN A 172 -24.67 2.13 -5.03
CA ASN A 172 -25.12 1.05 -4.16
C ASN A 172 -25.78 1.55 -2.87
N LYS A 173 -26.07 2.86 -2.76
CA LYS A 173 -26.74 3.47 -1.60
C LYS A 173 -26.08 3.06 -0.27
N ALA A 174 -24.76 3.16 -0.21
CA ALA A 174 -23.99 2.81 0.98
C ALA A 174 -24.48 3.59 2.21
N LEU A 175 -24.41 2.96 3.38
CA LEU A 175 -24.62 3.63 4.66
C LEU A 175 -23.52 4.66 4.90
N ALA A 176 -22.27 4.24 4.71
CA ALA A 176 -21.11 5.06 5.01
C ALA A 176 -19.93 4.75 4.08
N VAL A 177 -19.12 5.79 3.85
CA VAL A 177 -17.76 5.70 3.35
C VAL A 177 -16.81 5.96 4.53
N VAL A 178 -15.81 5.11 4.70
CA VAL A 178 -14.77 5.27 5.72
C VAL A 178 -13.49 5.73 5.04
N SER A 179 -13.13 6.99 5.27
CA SER A 179 -11.88 7.59 4.80
C SER A 179 -11.51 8.78 5.69
N HIS A 180 -10.32 9.35 5.49
CA HIS A 180 -9.95 10.67 6.01
C HIS A 180 -9.55 11.64 4.88
N ASP A 181 -9.70 11.25 3.62
CA ASP A 181 -9.52 12.16 2.49
C ASP A 181 -10.68 13.17 2.43
N THR A 182 -10.31 14.44 2.28
CA THR A 182 -11.28 15.54 2.24
C THR A 182 -11.98 15.66 0.90
N ASP A 183 -11.50 14.99 -0.15
CA ASP A 183 -12.20 14.94 -1.44
C ASP A 183 -13.59 14.29 -1.33
N PHE A 184 -13.78 13.35 -0.40
CA PHE A 184 -15.09 12.77 -0.08
C PHE A 184 -16.13 13.78 0.45
N LEU A 185 -15.72 14.98 0.85
CA LEU A 185 -16.66 16.05 1.19
C LEU A 185 -17.31 16.69 -0.04
N ILE A 186 -16.69 16.55 -1.20
CA ILE A 186 -17.04 17.24 -2.45
C ILE A 186 -17.94 16.38 -3.32
N PHE A 187 -17.66 15.08 -3.44
CA PHE A 187 -18.49 14.13 -4.17
C PHE A 187 -19.95 14.21 -3.73
N GLU A 188 -20.90 14.08 -4.66
CA GLU A 188 -22.32 14.00 -4.35
C GLU A 188 -22.72 12.56 -3.92
N GLY A 189 -23.65 12.44 -2.97
CA GLY A 189 -24.12 11.14 -2.48
C GLY A 189 -24.74 11.20 -1.09
N SER A 190 -25.62 10.26 -0.76
CA SER A 190 -26.39 10.23 0.50
C SER A 190 -25.70 9.51 1.67
N TRP A 191 -24.52 8.93 1.45
CA TRP A 191 -23.75 8.19 2.45
C TRP A 191 -23.08 9.09 3.49
N GLN A 192 -22.89 8.58 4.70
CA GLN A 192 -22.13 9.25 5.77
C GLN A 192 -20.63 9.15 5.51
N LEU A 193 -19.85 10.20 5.83
CA LEU A 193 -18.39 10.15 5.76
C LEU A 193 -17.81 9.93 7.15
N TRP A 194 -17.41 8.70 7.45
CA TRP A 194 -16.82 8.28 8.72
C TRP A 194 -15.30 8.46 8.69
N HIS A 195 -14.76 9.16 9.69
CA HIS A 195 -13.35 9.53 9.73
C HIS A 195 -12.48 8.35 10.16
N ALA A 196 -11.63 7.85 9.25
CA ALA A 196 -10.80 6.66 9.50
C ALA A 196 -9.85 6.80 10.71
N GLU A 197 -9.14 7.93 10.84
CA GLU A 197 -8.16 8.12 11.92
C GLU A 197 -8.77 8.29 13.32
N HIS A 198 -10.07 8.59 13.42
CA HIS A 198 -10.75 8.84 14.69
C HIS A 198 -11.58 7.63 15.17
N ILE A 199 -11.41 6.47 14.53
CA ILE A 199 -12.09 5.24 14.92
C ILE A 199 -11.56 4.78 16.27
N ASN A 200 -12.47 4.65 17.23
CA ASN A 200 -12.23 3.94 18.47
C ASN A 200 -12.60 2.46 18.27
N LEU A 201 -11.58 1.62 18.11
CA LEU A 201 -11.75 0.19 17.87
C LEU A 201 -12.58 -0.49 18.96
N GLN A 202 -12.42 -0.14 20.24
CA GLN A 202 -13.14 -0.77 21.34
C GLN A 202 -14.62 -0.39 21.34
N LYS A 203 -14.94 0.90 21.23
CA LYS A 203 -16.30 1.43 21.33
C LYS A 203 -17.11 1.34 20.03
N LEU A 204 -16.47 1.00 18.90
CA LEU A 204 -17.05 1.10 17.55
C LEU A 204 -17.69 2.47 17.31
N SER A 205 -16.94 3.51 17.62
CA SER A 205 -17.35 4.90 17.43
C SER A 205 -16.31 5.65 16.62
N THR A 206 -16.72 6.67 15.89
CA THR A 206 -15.80 7.58 15.20
C THR A 206 -16.38 8.99 15.13
N LYS A 207 -15.59 9.92 14.60
CA LYS A 207 -16.10 11.20 14.09
C LYS A 207 -16.63 11.01 12.67
N ALA A 208 -17.65 11.76 12.29
CA ALA A 208 -18.12 11.86 10.92
C ALA A 208 -18.19 13.30 10.47
N TYR A 209 -17.94 13.53 9.19
CA TYR A 209 -18.07 14.86 8.60
C TYR A 209 -19.52 15.15 8.20
N ASN A 210 -19.96 16.36 8.47
CA ASN A 210 -21.27 16.86 8.08
C ASN A 210 -21.20 17.61 6.75
N ARG A 211 -21.35 16.86 5.67
CA ARG A 211 -21.31 17.38 4.29
C ARG A 211 -22.41 18.41 4.02
N GLN A 212 -23.60 18.24 4.61
CA GLN A 212 -24.70 19.20 4.47
C GLN A 212 -24.40 20.53 5.19
N ALA A 213 -23.78 20.48 6.37
CA ALA A 213 -23.36 21.69 7.09
C ALA A 213 -22.28 22.46 6.32
N LEU A 214 -21.36 21.76 5.65
CA LEU A 214 -20.36 22.39 4.77
C LEU A 214 -21.05 23.18 3.65
N ILE A 215 -21.95 22.54 2.91
CA ILE A 215 -22.69 23.17 1.81
C ILE A 215 -23.51 24.35 2.29
N GLY A 216 -24.23 24.19 3.40
CA GLY A 216 -25.00 25.27 4.02
C GLY A 216 -24.13 26.44 4.46
N THR A 217 -22.97 26.16 5.07
CA THR A 217 -22.00 27.18 5.51
C THR A 217 -21.37 27.91 4.33
N LEU A 218 -21.04 27.19 3.26
CA LEU A 218 -20.51 27.79 2.05
C LEU A 218 -21.59 28.46 1.22
N GLY A 219 -22.88 28.16 1.42
CA GLY A 219 -24.01 28.64 0.62
C GLY A 219 -23.96 28.17 -0.84
N LEU A 220 -23.41 26.99 -1.09
CA LEU A 220 -23.25 26.40 -2.42
C LEU A 220 -24.35 25.37 -2.68
N GLN A 221 -24.43 24.91 -3.92
CA GLN A 221 -25.16 23.70 -4.32
C GLN A 221 -24.17 22.58 -4.65
N TRP A 222 -24.60 21.32 -4.61
CA TRP A 222 -23.74 20.16 -4.91
C TRP A 222 -22.99 20.29 -6.24
N TYR A 223 -23.68 20.68 -7.32
CA TYR A 223 -23.07 20.86 -8.63
C TYR A 223 -22.02 21.98 -8.71
N GLN A 224 -21.95 22.86 -7.71
CA GLN A 224 -20.94 23.91 -7.60
C GLN A 224 -19.71 23.47 -6.80
N MET A 225 -19.82 22.38 -6.02
CA MET A 225 -18.76 21.92 -5.12
C MET A 225 -17.50 21.50 -5.88
N ALA A 226 -17.64 20.86 -7.05
CA ALA A 226 -16.50 20.46 -7.87
C ALA A 226 -15.65 21.66 -8.31
N VAL A 227 -16.28 22.69 -8.89
CA VAL A 227 -15.62 23.94 -9.30
C VAL A 227 -14.99 24.65 -8.09
N TRP A 228 -15.69 24.67 -6.96
CA TRP A 228 -15.17 25.24 -5.73
C TRP A 228 -13.92 24.50 -5.23
N ALA A 229 -13.94 23.16 -5.23
CA ALA A 229 -12.82 22.33 -4.80
C ALA A 229 -11.59 22.51 -5.71
N THR A 230 -11.79 22.53 -7.03
CA THR A 230 -10.73 22.82 -8.02
C THR A 230 -10.07 24.17 -7.73
N LEU A 231 -10.86 25.22 -7.50
CA LEU A 231 -10.33 26.56 -7.23
C LEU A 231 -9.79 26.74 -5.81
N ALA A 232 -10.18 25.89 -4.87
CA ALA A 232 -9.66 25.88 -3.50
C ALA A 232 -8.26 25.24 -3.42
N GLY A 233 -7.87 24.49 -4.45
CA GLY A 233 -6.59 23.80 -4.55
C GLY A 233 -6.72 22.34 -4.13
N ASN A 234 -6.60 21.43 -5.10
CA ASN A 234 -6.64 19.98 -4.91
C ASN A 234 -5.47 19.29 -5.66
N ASP A 235 -5.51 17.96 -5.78
CA ASP A 235 -4.43 17.18 -6.38
C ASP A 235 -4.26 17.41 -7.89
N TRP A 236 -5.33 17.84 -8.58
CA TRP A 236 -5.32 18.17 -10.01
C TRP A 236 -4.89 19.61 -10.27
N PHE A 237 -5.51 20.56 -9.54
CA PHE A 237 -5.24 21.99 -9.66
C PHE A 237 -4.62 22.49 -8.35
N LYS A 238 -3.29 22.46 -8.29
CA LYS A 238 -2.51 22.59 -7.04
C LYS A 238 -2.75 23.92 -6.32
N TYR A 239 -2.70 23.88 -4.99
CA TYR A 239 -2.91 25.06 -4.14
C TYR A 239 -2.01 26.25 -4.49
N ASP A 240 -0.73 26.01 -4.76
CA ASP A 240 0.23 27.09 -5.07
C ASP A 240 -0.12 27.80 -6.37
N GLU A 241 -0.78 27.10 -7.30
CA GLU A 241 -1.22 27.67 -8.57
C GLU A 241 -2.37 28.66 -8.38
N VAL A 242 -3.35 28.29 -7.54
CA VAL A 242 -4.52 29.12 -7.22
C VAL A 242 -4.25 30.15 -6.12
N LEU A 243 -3.17 30.01 -5.34
CA LEU A 243 -2.91 30.84 -4.18
C LEU A 243 -2.94 32.36 -4.48
N PRO A 244 -2.33 32.87 -5.57
CA PRO A 244 -2.42 34.29 -5.89
C PRO A 244 -3.86 34.76 -6.15
N PHE A 245 -4.66 33.96 -6.84
CA PHE A 245 -6.08 34.22 -7.04
C PHE A 245 -6.85 34.22 -5.71
N LEU A 246 -6.59 33.25 -4.84
CA LEU A 246 -7.20 33.19 -3.51
C LEU A 246 -6.80 34.37 -2.62
N ASN A 247 -5.58 34.89 -2.76
CA ASN A 247 -5.12 36.09 -2.05
C ASN A 247 -5.87 37.34 -2.54
N ASP A 248 -6.14 37.43 -3.84
CA ASP A 248 -6.93 38.53 -4.42
C ASP A 248 -8.41 38.50 -3.96
N LEU A 249 -8.93 37.35 -3.52
CA LEU A 249 -10.29 37.23 -2.98
C LEU A 249 -10.43 37.74 -1.53
N GLY A 250 -9.35 37.73 -0.74
CA GLY A 250 -9.38 38.23 0.63
C GLY A 250 -8.40 37.54 1.59
N PRO A 251 -8.48 37.89 2.90
CA PRO A 251 -7.57 37.36 3.92
C PRO A 251 -7.79 35.85 4.14
N HIS A 252 -6.77 35.18 4.67
CA HIS A 252 -6.75 33.71 4.84
C HIS A 252 -8.01 33.15 5.52
N SER A 253 -8.51 33.80 6.58
CA SER A 253 -9.69 33.37 7.34
C SER A 253 -11.00 33.44 6.55
N GLN A 254 -11.04 34.18 5.43
CA GLN A 254 -12.25 34.37 4.61
C GLN A 254 -12.16 33.68 3.24
N LYS A 255 -11.00 33.11 2.86
CA LYS A 255 -10.77 32.56 1.51
C LYS A 255 -11.86 31.58 1.05
N MET A 256 -12.21 30.60 1.89
CA MET A 256 -13.22 29.59 1.55
C MET A 256 -14.59 30.20 1.29
N TYR A 257 -15.01 31.19 2.08
CA TYR A 257 -16.28 31.89 1.92
C TYR A 257 -16.29 32.78 0.69
N ARG A 258 -15.23 33.57 0.47
CA ARG A 258 -15.09 34.47 -0.69
C ARG A 258 -14.99 33.68 -2.00
N LEU A 259 -14.36 32.51 -1.96
CA LEU A 259 -14.34 31.59 -3.07
C LEU A 259 -15.75 31.07 -3.36
N ALA A 260 -16.51 30.67 -2.34
CA ALA A 260 -17.90 30.28 -2.52
C ALA A 260 -18.77 31.41 -3.08
N ASP A 261 -18.59 32.66 -2.63
CA ASP A 261 -19.22 33.86 -3.21
C ASP A 261 -18.90 34.01 -4.71
N TYR A 262 -17.65 33.78 -5.09
CA TYR A 262 -17.23 33.84 -6.48
C TYR A 262 -17.88 32.75 -7.32
N VAL A 263 -17.84 31.49 -6.87
CA VAL A 263 -18.42 30.34 -7.57
C VAL A 263 -19.95 30.49 -7.73
N ARG A 264 -20.65 31.04 -6.73
CA ARG A 264 -22.09 31.34 -6.83
C ARG A 264 -22.45 32.24 -8.00
N ARG A 265 -21.57 33.16 -8.38
CA ARG A 265 -21.80 34.15 -9.44
C ARG A 265 -21.43 33.64 -10.82
N LEU A 266 -20.85 32.44 -10.92
CA LEU A 266 -20.50 31.87 -12.21
C LEU A 266 -21.76 31.42 -12.97
N PRO A 267 -21.85 31.69 -14.28
CA PRO A 267 -22.95 31.21 -15.09
C PRO A 267 -22.83 29.70 -15.30
N MET A 268 -23.65 28.92 -14.59
CA MET A 268 -23.70 27.46 -14.74
C MET A 268 -24.93 27.09 -15.58
N ARG A 269 -24.72 26.57 -16.79
CA ARG A 269 -25.80 26.07 -17.66
C ARG A 269 -25.97 24.56 -17.45
N ASN A 270 -27.21 24.11 -17.28
CA ASN A 270 -27.50 22.69 -16.98
C ASN A 270 -26.67 22.13 -15.83
N LYS A 271 -26.45 22.93 -14.78
CA LYS A 271 -25.62 22.60 -13.60
C LYS A 271 -24.13 22.33 -13.91
N LYS A 272 -23.64 22.66 -15.11
CA LYS A 272 -22.23 22.55 -15.49
C LYS A 272 -21.68 23.93 -15.88
N LEU A 273 -20.36 24.12 -15.74
CA LEU A 273 -19.66 25.29 -16.25
C LEU A 273 -19.39 25.03 -17.74
N ASP A 274 -19.79 25.95 -18.62
CA ASP A 274 -19.48 25.85 -20.04
C ASP A 274 -18.04 26.28 -20.36
N GLU A 275 -17.61 26.04 -21.59
CA GLU A 275 -16.22 26.28 -22.03
C GLU A 275 -15.84 27.77 -21.88
N ASP A 276 -16.75 28.67 -22.25
CA ASP A 276 -16.58 30.12 -22.06
C ASP A 276 -16.45 30.49 -20.58
N GLY A 277 -17.25 29.86 -19.72
CA GLY A 277 -17.16 29.99 -18.26
C GLY A 277 -15.80 29.54 -17.71
N ILE A 278 -15.27 28.41 -18.18
CA ILE A 278 -13.94 27.91 -17.79
C ILE A 278 -12.86 28.91 -18.22
N GLN A 279 -12.90 29.40 -19.47
CA GLN A 279 -11.95 30.41 -19.96
C GLN A 279 -12.00 31.69 -19.12
N CYS A 280 -13.20 32.15 -18.74
CA CYS A 280 -13.36 33.32 -17.88
C CYS A 280 -12.75 33.10 -16.48
N VAL A 281 -12.99 31.93 -15.88
CA VAL A 281 -12.42 31.55 -14.58
C VAL A 281 -10.89 31.52 -14.65
N LEU A 282 -10.32 30.82 -15.64
CA LEU A 282 -8.87 30.72 -15.80
C LEU A 282 -8.25 32.07 -16.12
N GLY A 283 -8.87 32.89 -16.97
CA GLY A 283 -8.46 34.26 -17.22
C GLY A 283 -8.39 35.11 -15.95
N ARG A 284 -9.27 34.85 -14.97
CA ARG A 284 -9.19 35.47 -13.64
C ARG A 284 -8.09 34.88 -12.77
N VAL A 285 -7.94 33.55 -12.74
CA VAL A 285 -6.89 32.86 -11.96
C VAL A 285 -5.49 33.30 -12.39
N TYR A 286 -5.31 33.53 -13.70
CA TYR A 286 -4.05 33.90 -14.34
C TYR A 286 -3.96 35.37 -14.74
N ARG A 287 -4.85 36.26 -14.30
CA ARG A 287 -4.95 37.66 -14.79
C ARG A 287 -3.62 38.44 -14.90
N LYS A 288 -2.63 38.12 -14.07
CA LYS A 288 -1.30 38.76 -14.02
C LYS A 288 -0.13 37.81 -14.28
N ARG A 289 -0.41 36.61 -14.80
CA ARG A 289 0.56 35.53 -14.98
C ARG A 289 0.34 34.86 -16.33
N ARG A 290 1.37 34.23 -16.88
CA ARG A 290 1.21 33.37 -18.05
C ARG A 290 0.40 32.14 -17.62
N MET A 291 -0.69 31.86 -18.31
CA MET A 291 -1.45 30.63 -18.15
C MET A 291 -0.67 29.46 -18.75
N PRO A 292 -0.42 28.37 -18.00
CA PRO A 292 0.14 27.13 -18.55
C PRO A 292 -0.74 26.57 -19.67
N ALA A 293 -0.15 25.91 -20.65
CA ALA A 293 -0.88 25.36 -21.79
C ALA A 293 -1.89 24.29 -21.36
N GLU A 294 -1.52 23.51 -20.34
CA GLU A 294 -2.33 22.42 -19.77
C GLU A 294 -3.40 22.89 -18.76
N ALA A 295 -3.41 24.16 -18.35
CA ALA A 295 -4.30 24.64 -17.27
C ALA A 295 -5.78 24.41 -17.58
N TYR A 296 -6.16 24.55 -18.85
CA TYR A 296 -7.53 24.30 -19.30
C TYR A 296 -7.97 22.86 -19.06
N GLU A 297 -7.14 21.92 -19.50
CA GLU A 297 -7.42 20.50 -19.42
C GLU A 297 -7.36 20.01 -17.96
N LEU A 298 -6.39 20.48 -17.18
CA LEU A 298 -6.30 20.18 -15.75
C LEU A 298 -7.54 20.65 -14.98
N PHE A 299 -8.07 21.82 -15.31
CA PHE A 299 -9.30 22.32 -14.70
C PHE A 299 -10.50 21.42 -15.05
N ARG A 300 -10.65 21.05 -16.33
CA ARG A 300 -11.72 20.15 -16.78
C ARG A 300 -11.64 18.79 -16.09
N GLN A 301 -10.46 18.17 -16.08
CA GLN A 301 -10.23 16.90 -15.42
C GLN A 301 -10.50 16.97 -13.93
N SER A 302 -10.08 18.06 -13.27
CA SER A 302 -10.38 18.28 -11.85
C SER A 302 -11.87 18.37 -11.56
N VAL A 303 -12.66 19.03 -12.41
CA VAL A 303 -14.12 19.14 -12.21
C VAL A 303 -14.80 17.81 -12.53
N ALA A 304 -14.34 17.10 -13.55
CA ALA A 304 -14.84 15.77 -13.92
C ALA A 304 -14.57 14.71 -12.86
N PHE A 305 -13.44 14.81 -12.15
CA PHE A 305 -13.06 13.90 -11.06
C PHE A 305 -14.17 13.76 -10.00
N TYR A 306 -14.87 14.84 -9.66
CA TYR A 306 -15.92 14.81 -8.63
C TYR A 306 -17.31 14.39 -9.15
N GLN A 307 -17.46 14.08 -10.44
CA GLN A 307 -18.73 13.67 -11.01
C GLN A 307 -18.97 12.18 -10.74
N VAL A 308 -20.16 11.86 -10.19
CA VAL A 308 -20.57 10.49 -9.84
C VAL A 308 -21.59 9.89 -10.81
N ASP A 309 -22.15 10.72 -11.70
CA ASP A 309 -23.23 10.35 -12.63
C ASP A 309 -22.74 9.93 -14.02
N GLU A 310 -21.47 10.22 -14.36
CA GLU A 310 -20.95 9.89 -15.68
C GLU A 310 -20.58 8.40 -15.76
N HIS A 311 -21.17 7.71 -16.74
CA HIS A 311 -20.69 6.41 -17.17
C HIS A 311 -19.22 6.55 -17.53
N PRO A 312 -18.31 5.75 -16.95
CA PRO A 312 -16.97 5.70 -17.48
C PRO A 312 -17.06 5.15 -18.91
N GLU A 313 -16.91 6.01 -19.92
CA GLU A 313 -16.57 5.57 -21.28
C GLU A 313 -15.29 4.71 -21.30
N ASN A 314 -14.55 4.68 -20.17
CA ASN A 314 -13.41 3.82 -19.88
C ASN A 314 -13.74 2.34 -19.60
N GLU A 315 -15.01 1.91 -19.50
CA GLU A 315 -15.32 0.45 -19.50
C GLU A 315 -14.80 -0.27 -20.77
N ARG A 316 -14.40 0.50 -21.81
CA ARG A 316 -13.81 -0.03 -23.05
C ARG A 316 -12.30 -0.26 -23.02
N LYS A 317 -11.55 0.16 -21.99
CA LYS A 317 -10.08 -0.01 -22.01
C LYS A 317 -9.63 -1.49 -21.93
N HIS A 318 -10.43 -2.36 -21.31
CA HIS A 318 -10.07 -3.76 -21.08
C HIS A 318 -10.75 -4.77 -22.02
N THR A 319 -11.66 -4.35 -22.91
CA THR A 319 -12.36 -5.32 -23.79
C THR A 319 -11.40 -6.00 -24.79
N ASN A 320 -10.24 -5.39 -25.06
CA ASN A 320 -9.21 -5.93 -25.94
C ASN A 320 -7.91 -6.32 -25.21
N ASP A 321 -7.89 -6.28 -23.87
CA ASP A 321 -6.69 -6.63 -23.10
C ASP A 321 -6.60 -8.17 -22.93
N PRO A 322 -5.61 -8.84 -23.56
CA PRO A 322 -5.48 -10.30 -23.49
C PRO A 322 -5.15 -10.80 -22.08
N PHE A 323 -4.74 -9.91 -21.17
CA PHE A 323 -4.32 -10.22 -19.81
C PHE A 323 -5.34 -9.78 -18.75
N ALA A 324 -6.51 -9.26 -19.13
CA ALA A 324 -7.54 -8.79 -18.19
C ALA A 324 -7.98 -9.87 -17.16
N TYR A 325 -7.90 -11.15 -17.52
CA TYR A 325 -8.18 -12.27 -16.60
C TYR A 325 -7.28 -12.26 -15.36
N LEU A 326 -6.06 -11.72 -15.46
CA LEU A 326 -5.13 -11.59 -14.33
C LEU A 326 -5.61 -10.56 -13.32
N LEU A 327 -6.25 -9.47 -13.77
CA LEU A 327 -6.82 -8.47 -12.86
C LEU A 327 -7.99 -9.08 -12.07
N GLN A 328 -8.83 -9.88 -12.73
CA GLN A 328 -9.94 -10.60 -12.09
C GLN A 328 -9.44 -11.65 -11.08
N ALA A 329 -8.34 -12.33 -11.40
CA ALA A 329 -7.68 -13.27 -10.49
C ALA A 329 -6.71 -12.59 -9.50
N GLU A 330 -6.66 -11.25 -9.47
CA GLU A 330 -5.82 -10.44 -8.57
C GLU A 330 -4.30 -10.68 -8.71
N HIS A 331 -3.84 -11.12 -9.89
CA HIS A 331 -2.44 -11.28 -10.26
C HIS A 331 -1.86 -9.97 -10.84
N PHE A 332 -2.01 -8.85 -10.11
CA PHE A 332 -1.58 -7.52 -10.55
C PHE A 332 -0.10 -7.43 -10.92
N PHE A 333 0.78 -8.11 -10.19
CA PHE A 333 2.20 -8.12 -10.52
C PHE A 333 2.49 -8.80 -11.86
N THR A 334 1.85 -9.94 -12.10
CA THR A 334 1.97 -10.67 -13.36
C THR A 334 1.40 -9.85 -14.51
N TYR A 335 0.25 -9.21 -14.28
CA TYR A 335 -0.35 -8.26 -15.21
C TYR A 335 0.64 -7.15 -15.57
N SER A 336 1.20 -6.46 -14.57
CA SER A 336 2.15 -5.36 -14.79
C SER A 336 3.37 -5.79 -15.62
N ILE A 337 3.94 -6.97 -15.36
CA ILE A 337 5.07 -7.48 -16.15
C ILE A 337 4.67 -7.75 -17.61
N LEU A 338 3.48 -8.32 -17.84
CA LEU A 338 2.97 -8.66 -19.18
C LEU A 338 2.48 -7.43 -19.96
N THR A 339 2.06 -6.36 -19.29
CA THR A 339 1.67 -5.10 -19.94
C THR A 339 2.79 -4.06 -20.00
N GLY A 340 3.88 -4.26 -19.25
CA GLY A 340 5.00 -3.32 -19.20
C GLY A 340 4.81 -2.17 -18.21
N GLU A 341 3.82 -2.28 -17.32
CA GLU A 341 3.60 -1.31 -16.25
C GLU A 341 4.74 -1.37 -15.20
N PRO A 342 5.25 -0.22 -14.73
CA PRO A 342 6.33 -0.21 -13.76
C PRO A 342 5.95 -0.84 -12.43
N PHE A 343 6.88 -1.62 -11.87
CA PHE A 343 6.72 -2.25 -10.56
C PHE A 343 7.53 -1.53 -9.46
N ASN A 344 6.92 -1.31 -8.29
CA ASN A 344 7.56 -0.58 -7.18
C ASN A 344 8.48 -1.47 -6.32
N VAL A 345 9.77 -1.13 -6.31
CA VAL A 345 10.83 -1.86 -5.61
C VAL A 345 11.39 -1.06 -4.42
N THR A 346 10.81 0.07 -4.00
CA THR A 346 11.38 0.89 -2.90
C THR A 346 11.38 0.20 -1.54
N LEU A 347 12.37 0.52 -0.70
CA LEU A 347 12.55 -0.05 0.64
C LEU A 347 12.59 1.05 1.72
N PHE A 348 11.84 0.87 2.79
CA PHE A 348 11.87 1.75 3.96
C PHE A 348 13.12 1.50 4.80
N PHE A 349 13.69 2.57 5.37
CA PHE A 349 14.81 2.54 6.31
C PHE A 349 16.06 1.78 5.83
N PHE A 350 16.25 1.66 4.51
CA PHE A 350 17.53 1.22 3.94
C PHE A 350 18.47 2.41 3.80
N ASP A 351 19.64 2.31 4.42
CA ASP A 351 20.63 3.37 4.43
C ASP A 351 21.57 3.23 3.22
N TYR A 352 21.23 3.89 2.11
CA TYR A 352 22.06 3.86 0.89
C TYR A 352 23.41 4.58 1.04
N ARG A 353 23.71 5.19 2.19
CA ARG A 353 25.04 5.74 2.51
C ARG A 353 26.00 4.64 2.98
N SER A 354 25.46 3.52 3.44
CA SER A 354 26.19 2.41 4.03
C SER A 354 26.25 1.22 3.09
N ASN A 355 27.37 0.47 3.15
CA ASN A 355 27.53 -0.81 2.46
C ASN A 355 27.30 -2.01 3.40
N GLU A 356 26.74 -1.79 4.61
CA GLU A 356 26.56 -2.80 5.65
C GLU A 356 25.82 -4.07 5.18
N PHE A 357 24.89 -3.92 4.23
CA PHE A 357 24.09 -5.00 3.66
C PHE A 357 24.37 -5.21 2.15
N GLY A 358 25.46 -4.64 1.63
CA GLY A 358 25.67 -4.50 0.19
C GLY A 358 24.68 -3.50 -0.44
N LYS A 359 24.47 -3.58 -1.76
CA LYS A 359 23.50 -2.73 -2.45
C LYS A 359 22.15 -3.43 -2.55
N TYR A 360 21.09 -2.74 -2.14
CA TYR A 360 19.74 -3.32 -2.15
C TYR A 360 19.30 -3.83 -3.54
N HIS A 361 19.61 -3.10 -4.61
CA HIS A 361 19.22 -3.51 -5.96
C HIS A 361 19.91 -4.83 -6.37
N GLU A 362 21.17 -5.06 -6.00
CA GLU A 362 21.89 -6.31 -6.29
C GLU A 362 21.23 -7.53 -5.61
N ILE A 363 20.58 -7.33 -4.46
CA ILE A 363 19.84 -8.39 -3.76
C ILE A 363 18.58 -8.78 -4.54
N VAL A 364 17.82 -7.80 -5.03
CA VAL A 364 16.46 -8.02 -5.57
C VAL A 364 16.38 -8.11 -7.09
N GLU A 365 17.32 -7.54 -7.83
CA GLU A 365 17.32 -7.57 -9.30
C GLU A 365 17.35 -8.98 -9.86
N PRO A 366 18.14 -9.95 -9.35
CA PRO A 366 18.08 -11.32 -9.84
C PRO A 366 16.73 -12.00 -9.61
N ILE A 367 16.05 -11.69 -8.49
CA ILE A 367 14.69 -12.18 -8.24
C ILE A 367 13.75 -11.66 -9.33
N ILE A 368 13.79 -10.34 -9.60
CA ILE A 368 12.94 -9.66 -10.59
C ILE A 368 13.26 -10.14 -12.01
N SER A 369 14.54 -10.25 -12.35
CA SER A 369 15.03 -10.70 -13.65
C SER A 369 14.55 -12.12 -13.97
N ARG A 370 14.64 -13.04 -13.00
CA ARG A 370 14.26 -14.45 -13.17
C ARG A 370 12.74 -14.64 -13.22
N ILE A 371 11.98 -14.00 -12.32
CA ILE A 371 10.52 -14.09 -12.41
C ILE A 371 9.99 -13.41 -13.68
N GLY A 372 10.61 -12.31 -14.11
CA GLY A 372 10.35 -11.70 -15.41
C GLY A 372 10.58 -12.68 -16.56
N GLY A 373 11.68 -13.43 -16.53
CA GLY A 373 11.99 -14.42 -17.57
C GLY A 373 11.03 -15.61 -17.58
N ILE A 374 10.47 -16.02 -16.44
CA ILE A 374 9.39 -17.02 -16.38
C ILE A 374 8.13 -16.46 -17.03
N LEU A 375 7.68 -15.27 -16.60
CA LEU A 375 6.40 -14.70 -17.04
C LEU A 375 6.43 -14.27 -18.51
N LEU A 376 7.57 -13.77 -18.99
CA LEU A 376 7.77 -13.36 -20.38
C LEU A 376 8.26 -14.50 -21.27
N TYR A 377 8.41 -15.74 -20.78
CA TYR A 377 9.03 -16.83 -21.55
C TYR A 377 8.37 -17.04 -22.91
N HIS A 378 7.03 -17.04 -22.94
CA HIS A 378 6.21 -17.19 -24.17
C HIS A 378 6.00 -15.87 -24.92
N HIS A 379 6.42 -14.74 -24.36
CA HIS A 379 6.34 -13.38 -24.92
C HIS A 379 7.74 -12.75 -25.15
N ARG A 380 8.80 -13.57 -25.16
CA ARG A 380 10.21 -13.12 -25.18
C ARG A 380 10.63 -12.35 -26.43
N HIS A 381 9.81 -12.41 -27.48
CA HIS A 381 9.97 -11.66 -28.72
C HIS A 381 9.35 -10.26 -28.64
N GLU A 382 8.40 -10.06 -27.72
CA GLU A 382 7.72 -8.78 -27.48
C GLU A 382 8.45 -7.95 -26.42
N ARG A 383 8.95 -8.60 -25.35
CA ARG A 383 9.61 -7.92 -24.23
C ARG A 383 10.72 -8.75 -23.61
N GLN A 384 11.82 -8.08 -23.24
CA GLN A 384 13.02 -8.70 -22.64
C GLN A 384 13.51 -8.01 -21.36
N HIS A 385 12.67 -7.18 -20.75
CA HIS A 385 12.97 -6.47 -19.50
C HIS A 385 11.72 -6.30 -18.64
N VAL A 386 11.92 -6.01 -17.36
CA VAL A 386 10.89 -5.57 -16.42
C VAL A 386 11.19 -4.13 -16.01
N THR A 387 10.25 -3.22 -16.22
CA THR A 387 10.38 -1.85 -15.76
C THR A 387 10.08 -1.75 -14.27
N VAL A 388 10.99 -1.12 -13.53
CA VAL A 388 10.96 -1.02 -12.08
C VAL A 388 11.15 0.41 -11.62
N MET A 389 10.54 0.74 -10.49
CA MET A 389 10.75 1.99 -9.78
C MET A 389 11.61 1.74 -8.55
N MET A 390 12.80 2.32 -8.50
CA MET A 390 13.74 2.12 -7.39
C MET A 390 14.69 3.29 -7.17
N LYS A 391 15.37 3.28 -6.03
CA LYS A 391 16.57 4.06 -5.75
C LYS A 391 17.77 3.11 -5.72
N ARG A 392 18.83 3.43 -6.49
CA ARG A 392 20.03 2.59 -6.58
C ARG A 392 21.14 3.03 -5.63
N HIS A 393 21.25 4.34 -5.41
CA HIS A 393 22.31 4.94 -4.59
C HIS A 393 21.82 6.18 -3.82
N HIS A 394 22.52 6.56 -2.75
CA HIS A 394 22.16 7.70 -1.89
C HIS A 394 22.01 9.02 -2.67
N LYS A 395 22.98 9.33 -3.55
CA LYS A 395 23.04 10.58 -4.32
C LYS A 395 22.11 10.63 -5.54
N GLU A 396 21.44 9.53 -5.87
CA GLU A 396 20.55 9.45 -7.03
C GLU A 396 19.10 9.60 -6.59
N SER A 397 18.27 10.27 -7.40
CA SER A 397 16.82 10.25 -7.20
C SER A 397 16.26 8.84 -7.36
N ASN A 398 15.11 8.58 -6.75
CA ASN A 398 14.25 7.48 -7.19
C ASN A 398 13.94 7.68 -8.68
N SER A 399 13.99 6.60 -9.45
CA SER A 399 13.79 6.65 -10.89
C SER A 399 13.12 5.38 -11.40
N PHE A 400 12.68 5.46 -12.66
CA PHE A 400 12.25 4.32 -13.45
C PHE A 400 13.48 3.74 -14.16
N GLY A 401 13.59 2.43 -14.21
CA GLY A 401 14.65 1.75 -14.95
C GLY A 401 14.22 0.35 -15.36
N ASP A 402 15.00 -0.25 -16.26
CA ASP A 402 14.71 -1.58 -16.78
C ASP A 402 15.67 -2.61 -16.19
N VAL A 403 15.11 -3.74 -15.77
CA VAL A 403 15.87 -4.92 -15.35
C VAL A 403 15.78 -5.95 -16.48
N PRO A 404 16.90 -6.31 -17.14
CA PRO A 404 16.87 -7.32 -18.19
C PRO A 404 16.44 -8.66 -17.60
N VAL A 405 15.59 -9.40 -18.32
CA VAL A 405 15.12 -10.70 -17.82
C VAL A 405 16.10 -11.81 -18.14
N THR A 406 16.20 -12.76 -17.21
CA THR A 406 16.97 -14.00 -17.39
C THR A 406 15.98 -15.11 -17.64
N TYR A 407 16.07 -15.79 -18.78
CA TYR A 407 15.21 -16.93 -19.08
C TYR A 407 15.78 -18.21 -18.49
N PRO A 408 14.95 -19.10 -17.92
CA PRO A 408 15.41 -20.40 -17.48
C PRO A 408 15.84 -21.25 -18.69
N SER A 409 17.02 -21.88 -18.58
CA SER A 409 17.58 -22.77 -19.61
C SER A 409 17.33 -24.25 -19.31
N ALA A 410 17.26 -24.62 -18.04
CA ALA A 410 17.11 -26.01 -17.59
C ALA A 410 15.66 -26.44 -17.37
N ILE A 411 14.73 -25.48 -17.27
CA ILE A 411 13.29 -25.73 -17.06
C ILE A 411 12.52 -24.89 -18.06
N THR A 412 11.57 -25.51 -18.77
CA THR A 412 10.63 -24.77 -19.64
C THR A 412 9.40 -24.35 -18.82
N PRO A 413 9.16 -23.05 -18.61
CA PRO A 413 7.98 -22.58 -17.90
C PRO A 413 6.70 -22.84 -18.70
N PRO A 414 5.60 -23.23 -18.05
CA PRO A 414 4.30 -23.29 -18.71
C PRO A 414 3.79 -21.87 -19.03
N PRO A 415 2.82 -21.72 -19.95
CA PRO A 415 2.12 -20.45 -20.16
C PRO A 415 1.54 -19.90 -18.85
N VAL A 416 1.49 -18.58 -18.71
CA VAL A 416 1.02 -17.91 -17.47
C VAL A 416 -0.38 -18.38 -17.03
N ARG A 417 -1.28 -18.66 -17.99
CA ARG A 417 -2.62 -19.18 -17.70
C ARG A 417 -2.58 -20.54 -17.00
N GLU A 418 -1.67 -21.43 -17.38
CA GLU A 418 -1.45 -22.73 -16.73
C GLU A 418 -0.71 -22.54 -15.41
N LEU A 419 0.27 -21.64 -15.36
CA LEU A 419 1.04 -21.34 -14.16
C LEU A 419 0.15 -20.89 -12.99
N ILE A 420 -0.88 -20.08 -13.25
CA ILE A 420 -1.82 -19.64 -12.21
C ILE A 420 -3.00 -20.60 -11.98
N ALA A 421 -3.11 -21.67 -12.77
CA ALA A 421 -4.18 -22.65 -12.61
C ALA A 421 -4.01 -23.39 -11.29
N LYS A 422 -5.14 -23.74 -10.68
CA LYS A 422 -5.18 -24.57 -9.47
C LYS A 422 -4.92 -26.03 -9.85
N ASP A 423 -4.15 -26.72 -9.02
CA ASP A 423 -3.83 -28.14 -9.19
C ASP A 423 -5.03 -29.01 -8.73
N GLU A 424 -6.15 -28.95 -9.47
CA GLU A 424 -7.40 -29.60 -9.05
C GLU A 424 -7.49 -31.10 -9.41
N ASN A 425 -6.56 -31.62 -10.22
CA ASN A 425 -6.71 -32.95 -10.85
C ASN A 425 -5.49 -33.90 -10.71
N GLU A 426 -4.44 -33.54 -9.96
CA GLU A 426 -3.25 -34.41 -9.83
C GLU A 426 -3.06 -34.95 -8.41
N PRO A 427 -2.67 -36.23 -8.24
CA PRO A 427 -2.33 -36.78 -6.93
C PRO A 427 -1.22 -35.97 -6.26
N PRO A 428 -1.37 -35.59 -4.97
CA PRO A 428 -0.31 -34.95 -4.21
C PRO A 428 0.97 -35.79 -4.25
N GLY A 429 2.09 -35.20 -4.66
CA GLY A 429 3.40 -35.86 -4.63
C GLY A 429 3.85 -36.55 -5.92
N SER A 430 3.11 -36.43 -7.04
CA SER A 430 3.66 -36.85 -8.35
C SER A 430 4.87 -35.98 -8.73
N PRO A 431 6.03 -36.55 -9.10
CA PRO A 431 7.21 -35.79 -9.56
C PRO A 431 6.93 -34.91 -10.78
N SER A 432 5.95 -35.32 -11.60
CA SER A 432 5.45 -34.63 -12.78
C SER A 432 4.32 -33.64 -12.49
N SER A 433 4.00 -33.38 -11.21
CA SER A 433 2.92 -32.47 -10.87
C SER A 433 3.25 -31.01 -11.18
N LEU A 434 2.24 -30.23 -11.55
CA LEU A 434 2.39 -28.79 -11.77
C LEU A 434 2.90 -28.07 -10.50
N LEU A 435 2.53 -28.54 -9.29
CA LEU A 435 3.08 -28.05 -8.03
C LEU A 435 4.60 -28.25 -7.92
N SER A 436 5.10 -29.44 -8.25
CA SER A 436 6.54 -29.76 -8.24
C SER A 436 7.30 -28.80 -9.17
N LEU A 437 6.77 -28.57 -10.38
CA LEU A 437 7.34 -27.62 -11.34
C LEU A 437 7.34 -26.19 -10.79
N LYS A 438 6.22 -25.71 -10.21
CA LYS A 438 6.11 -24.39 -9.58
C LYS A 438 7.15 -24.21 -8.47
N LEU A 439 7.36 -25.23 -7.62
CA LEU A 439 8.37 -25.20 -6.55
C LEU A 439 9.80 -25.23 -7.08
N GLN A 440 10.08 -25.95 -8.17
CA GLN A 440 11.38 -25.90 -8.86
C GLN A 440 11.66 -24.51 -9.44
N LEU A 441 10.68 -23.92 -10.13
CA LEU A 441 10.78 -22.55 -10.66
C LEU A 441 11.00 -21.53 -9.54
N TRP A 442 10.34 -21.67 -8.39
CA TRP A 442 10.53 -20.75 -7.27
C TRP A 442 11.95 -20.82 -6.68
N ARG A 443 12.49 -22.03 -6.51
CA ARG A 443 13.89 -22.24 -6.11
C ARG A 443 14.86 -21.62 -7.11
N TRP A 444 14.61 -21.82 -8.40
CA TRP A 444 15.41 -21.23 -9.47
C TRP A 444 15.40 -19.70 -9.44
N VAL A 445 14.25 -19.06 -9.20
CA VAL A 445 14.17 -17.60 -9.04
C VAL A 445 15.03 -17.12 -7.87
N CYS A 446 15.17 -17.93 -6.82
CA CYS A 446 16.04 -17.60 -5.68
C CYS A 446 17.54 -17.76 -6.00
N SER A 447 17.95 -18.90 -6.56
CA SER A 447 19.34 -19.16 -7.00
C SER A 447 19.41 -20.37 -7.94
N ASP A 448 20.42 -20.40 -8.81
CA ASP A 448 20.67 -21.56 -9.69
C ASP A 448 21.13 -22.78 -8.87
N ASP A 449 21.84 -22.55 -7.76
CA ASP A 449 22.30 -23.61 -6.85
C ASP A 449 21.14 -24.44 -6.27
N LEU A 450 19.93 -23.88 -6.25
CA LEU A 450 18.78 -24.48 -5.62
C LEU A 450 17.89 -25.29 -6.57
N LEU A 451 18.16 -25.23 -7.88
CA LEU A 451 17.31 -25.84 -8.90
C LEU A 451 17.00 -27.32 -8.63
N HIS A 452 18.04 -28.06 -8.21
CA HIS A 452 17.99 -29.49 -7.95
C HIS A 452 18.21 -29.85 -6.47
N ASP A 453 18.11 -28.87 -5.56
CA ASP A 453 18.33 -29.13 -4.14
C ASP A 453 17.09 -29.75 -3.48
N GLU A 454 17.12 -31.08 -3.33
CA GLU A 454 16.02 -31.87 -2.76
C GLU A 454 15.76 -31.60 -1.28
N ARG A 455 16.70 -30.99 -0.55
CA ARG A 455 16.52 -30.66 0.88
C ARG A 455 15.31 -29.74 1.10
N PHE A 456 14.95 -28.94 0.08
CA PHE A 456 13.77 -28.07 0.13
C PHE A 456 12.46 -28.84 0.18
N ASN A 457 12.42 -30.09 -0.27
CA ASN A 457 11.21 -30.92 -0.21
C ASN A 457 10.80 -31.25 1.24
N GLY A 458 11.74 -31.18 2.19
CA GLY A 458 11.48 -31.39 3.62
C GLY A 458 11.04 -30.13 4.38
N ILE A 459 10.99 -28.96 3.73
CA ILE A 459 10.58 -27.72 4.39
C ILE A 459 9.04 -27.62 4.39
N PRO A 460 8.40 -27.42 5.56
CA PRO A 460 6.97 -27.16 5.62
C PRO A 460 6.59 -25.94 4.77
N SER A 461 5.46 -26.00 4.05
CA SER A 461 5.05 -24.96 3.10
C SER A 461 5.08 -23.55 3.71
N ALA A 462 4.62 -23.40 4.95
CA ALA A 462 4.61 -22.13 5.70
C ALA A 462 6.01 -21.50 5.91
N PHE A 463 7.10 -22.27 5.84
CA PHE A 463 8.46 -21.75 6.05
C PHE A 463 9.25 -21.59 4.75
N MET A 464 8.75 -22.11 3.62
CA MET A 464 9.46 -22.08 2.34
C MET A 464 9.85 -20.65 1.92
N CYS A 465 8.90 -19.71 1.98
CA CYS A 465 9.16 -18.30 1.64
C CYS A 465 10.24 -17.68 2.54
N THR A 466 10.19 -17.96 3.85
CA THR A 466 11.19 -17.51 4.83
C THR A 466 12.56 -18.09 4.49
N VAL A 467 12.66 -19.39 4.27
CA VAL A 467 13.95 -20.05 3.98
C VAL A 467 14.58 -19.54 2.69
N LEU A 468 13.80 -19.38 1.62
CA LEU A 468 14.30 -18.80 0.35
C LEU A 468 14.76 -17.35 0.53
N THR A 469 14.02 -16.56 1.30
CA THR A 469 14.41 -15.18 1.66
C THR A 469 15.75 -15.16 2.39
N LEU A 470 15.91 -16.01 3.41
CA LEU A 470 17.15 -16.12 4.18
C LEU A 470 18.31 -16.66 3.35
N TYR A 471 18.06 -17.62 2.47
CA TYR A 471 19.07 -18.14 1.54
C TYR A 471 19.60 -17.01 0.65
N ARG A 472 18.71 -16.24 0.02
CA ARG A 472 19.10 -15.13 -0.85
C ARG A 472 19.92 -14.08 -0.09
N LEU A 473 19.46 -13.68 1.10
CA LEU A 473 20.17 -12.72 1.93
C LEU A 473 21.55 -13.24 2.40
N ARG A 474 21.69 -14.54 2.67
CA ARG A 474 22.96 -15.19 3.02
C ARG A 474 23.91 -15.28 1.82
N GLN A 475 23.39 -15.66 0.65
CA GLN A 475 24.13 -15.75 -0.60
C GLN A 475 24.74 -14.40 -1.00
N CYS A 476 23.99 -13.30 -0.82
CA CYS A 476 24.48 -11.95 -1.06
C CYS A 476 25.40 -11.40 0.06
N GLY A 477 25.68 -12.17 1.11
CA GLY A 477 26.48 -11.71 2.24
C GLY A 477 25.81 -10.63 3.11
N ALA A 478 24.53 -10.32 2.89
CA ALA A 478 23.83 -9.24 3.59
C ALA A 478 23.61 -9.54 5.08
N ILE A 479 23.38 -10.81 5.43
CA ILE A 479 23.07 -11.22 6.81
C ILE A 479 24.07 -12.24 7.33
N ARG A 480 24.27 -12.25 8.65
CA ARG A 480 25.08 -13.23 9.38
C ARG A 480 24.27 -14.49 9.65
N ILE A 481 24.94 -15.61 9.93
CA ILE A 481 24.24 -16.89 10.14
C ILE A 481 23.26 -16.84 11.32
N PHE A 482 23.67 -16.26 12.45
CA PHE A 482 22.79 -16.14 13.61
C PHE A 482 21.58 -15.22 13.36
N GLU A 483 21.72 -14.25 12.45
CA GLU A 483 20.62 -13.35 12.08
C GLU A 483 19.56 -14.12 11.28
N ALA A 484 20.01 -15.00 10.37
CA ALA A 484 19.13 -15.90 9.65
C ALA A 484 18.46 -16.90 10.59
N ASP A 485 19.22 -17.50 11.51
CA ASP A 485 18.71 -18.42 12.52
C ASP A 485 17.63 -17.76 13.38
N LEU A 486 17.90 -16.54 13.88
CA LEU A 486 16.96 -15.77 14.69
C LEU A 486 15.65 -15.49 13.95
N LEU A 487 15.71 -15.06 12.69
CA LEU A 487 14.53 -14.77 11.89
C LEU A 487 13.69 -16.04 11.64
N LEU A 488 14.33 -17.19 11.39
CA LEU A 488 13.61 -18.46 11.23
C LEU A 488 13.02 -18.97 12.56
N VAL A 489 13.73 -18.82 13.68
CA VAL A 489 13.20 -19.14 15.02
C VAL A 489 11.95 -18.31 15.31
N ILE A 490 11.96 -17.00 15.05
CA ILE A 490 10.77 -16.15 15.27
C ILE A 490 9.61 -16.60 14.39
N ALA A 491 9.87 -16.96 13.13
CA ALA A 491 8.84 -17.49 12.24
C ALA A 491 8.22 -18.79 12.78
N GLN A 492 9.05 -19.70 13.28
CA GLN A 492 8.60 -20.94 13.93
C GLN A 492 7.81 -20.65 15.21
N GLN A 493 8.27 -19.71 16.04
CA GLN A 493 7.63 -19.34 17.30
C GLN A 493 6.24 -18.73 17.08
N LEU A 494 6.09 -17.89 16.04
CA LEU A 494 4.80 -17.34 15.63
C LEU A 494 3.86 -18.42 15.10
N SER A 495 4.36 -19.33 14.27
CA SER A 495 3.57 -20.44 13.72
C SER A 495 3.06 -21.39 14.81
N THR A 496 3.90 -21.68 15.81
CA THR A 496 3.58 -22.57 16.94
C THR A 496 2.97 -21.87 18.15
N ARG A 497 2.84 -20.54 18.11
CA ARG A 497 2.31 -19.69 19.19
C ARG A 497 3.00 -19.91 20.55
N THR A 498 4.32 -20.00 20.53
CA THR A 498 5.15 -20.22 21.73
C THR A 498 5.39 -18.96 22.56
N PHE A 499 4.97 -17.80 22.07
CA PHE A 499 4.89 -16.54 22.82
C PHE A 499 3.62 -15.77 22.42
N ASP A 500 3.21 -14.81 23.24
CA ASP A 500 2.09 -13.91 22.96
C ASP A 500 2.62 -12.56 22.45
N PRO A 501 2.41 -12.21 21.16
CA PRO A 501 2.80 -10.91 20.61
C PRO A 501 2.21 -9.71 21.36
N LEU A 502 1.03 -9.84 21.98
CA LEU A 502 0.38 -8.76 22.73
C LEU A 502 1.09 -8.46 24.06
N GLN A 503 1.90 -9.38 24.56
CA GLN A 503 2.62 -9.27 25.83
C GLN A 503 4.14 -9.11 25.63
N GLU A 504 4.63 -9.12 24.39
CA GLU A 504 6.06 -9.00 24.10
C GLU A 504 6.56 -7.58 24.44
N PRO A 505 7.58 -7.43 25.30
CA PRO A 505 7.98 -6.13 25.81
C PRO A 505 8.62 -5.25 24.73
N SER A 506 8.21 -3.98 24.70
CA SER A 506 8.77 -2.97 23.82
C SER A 506 10.28 -2.72 24.07
N PRO A 507 11.16 -2.84 23.06
CA PRO A 507 12.58 -2.50 23.22
C PRO A 507 12.81 -1.01 23.51
N GLN A 508 13.63 -0.71 24.53
CA GLN A 508 13.95 0.68 24.90
C GLN A 508 14.88 1.40 23.92
N ARG A 509 15.78 0.65 23.27
CA ARG A 509 16.78 1.11 22.31
C ARG A 509 16.93 0.07 21.21
N LEU A 510 17.13 0.53 19.97
CA LEU A 510 17.40 -0.37 18.84
C LEU A 510 18.89 -0.44 18.57
N ILE A 511 19.34 -1.61 18.14
CA ILE A 511 20.68 -1.79 17.58
C ILE A 511 20.59 -1.40 16.10
N SER A 512 21.45 -0.49 15.65
CA SER A 512 21.47 0.07 14.29
C SER A 512 21.37 -0.97 13.17
N ARG A 513 22.15 -2.05 13.27
CA ARG A 513 22.13 -3.15 12.31
C ARG A 513 20.80 -3.90 12.32
N ALA A 514 20.30 -4.25 13.52
CA ALA A 514 19.03 -4.95 13.67
C ALA A 514 17.87 -4.12 13.10
N PHE A 515 17.87 -2.80 13.35
CA PHE A 515 16.86 -1.87 12.84
C PHE A 515 16.75 -1.94 11.31
N ARG A 516 17.87 -1.80 10.59
CA ARG A 516 17.90 -1.89 9.12
C ARG A 516 17.56 -3.28 8.60
N LEU A 517 18.06 -4.32 9.28
CA LEU A 517 17.81 -5.72 8.93
C LEU A 517 16.32 -6.08 8.97
N ALA A 518 15.57 -5.56 9.94
CA ALA A 518 14.13 -5.77 10.05
C ALA A 518 13.40 -5.44 8.73
N PHE A 519 13.61 -4.24 8.21
CA PHE A 519 12.96 -3.77 6.99
C PHE A 519 13.50 -4.47 5.74
N LEU A 520 14.81 -4.75 5.69
CA LEU A 520 15.40 -5.49 4.58
C LEU A 520 14.78 -6.89 4.46
N PHE A 521 14.70 -7.64 5.57
CA PHE A 521 14.09 -8.97 5.59
C PHE A 521 12.63 -8.92 5.11
N GLN A 522 11.81 -8.04 5.69
CA GLN A 522 10.41 -7.91 5.33
C GLN A 522 10.20 -7.62 3.84
N LYS A 523 11.02 -6.74 3.27
CA LYS A 523 10.90 -6.36 1.86
C LYS A 523 11.35 -7.47 0.91
N VAL A 524 12.45 -8.17 1.21
CA VAL A 524 12.90 -9.31 0.40
C VAL A 524 11.91 -10.48 0.52
N TYR A 525 11.36 -10.72 1.72
CA TYR A 525 10.23 -11.65 1.91
C TYR A 525 9.05 -11.28 1.01
N GLY A 526 8.66 -10.01 1.00
CA GLY A 526 7.55 -9.53 0.16
C GLY A 526 7.81 -9.71 -1.34
N HIS A 527 9.07 -9.73 -1.79
CA HIS A 527 9.43 -10.09 -3.16
C HIS A 527 9.30 -11.60 -3.40
N MET A 528 9.80 -12.45 -2.50
CA MET A 528 9.67 -13.91 -2.61
C MET A 528 8.22 -14.39 -2.55
N GLU A 529 7.40 -13.80 -1.69
CA GLU A 529 5.96 -14.06 -1.64
C GLU A 529 5.27 -13.67 -2.95
N ARG A 530 5.70 -12.56 -3.57
CA ARG A 530 5.15 -12.12 -4.86
C ARG A 530 5.51 -13.09 -5.98
N VAL A 531 6.72 -13.63 -5.96
CA VAL A 531 7.13 -14.72 -6.86
C VAL A 531 6.22 -15.93 -6.65
N SER A 532 6.02 -16.36 -5.40
CA SER A 532 5.11 -17.47 -5.07
C SER A 532 3.70 -17.25 -5.62
N LYS A 533 3.13 -16.05 -5.44
CA LYS A 533 1.83 -15.70 -6.03
C LYS A 533 1.85 -15.71 -7.55
N ALA A 534 2.90 -15.18 -8.18
CA ALA A 534 3.04 -15.15 -9.64
C ALA A 534 3.13 -16.55 -10.26
N LEU A 535 3.72 -17.50 -9.52
CA LEU A 535 3.81 -18.91 -9.87
C LEU A 535 2.53 -19.70 -9.57
N GLY A 536 1.45 -19.06 -9.08
CA GLY A 536 0.20 -19.74 -8.74
C GLY A 536 0.32 -20.72 -7.57
N LEU A 537 1.28 -20.53 -6.67
CA LEU A 537 1.42 -21.39 -5.49
C LEU A 537 0.28 -21.13 -4.48
N PRO A 538 -0.18 -22.18 -3.77
CA PRO A 538 -1.18 -22.06 -2.71
C PRO A 538 -0.79 -21.06 -1.61
N ASP A 539 -1.79 -20.46 -0.95
CA ASP A 539 -1.59 -19.45 0.11
C ASP A 539 -0.69 -19.95 1.27
N GLU A 540 -0.70 -21.25 1.57
CA GLU A 540 0.13 -21.85 2.62
C GLU A 540 1.64 -21.69 2.39
N TYR A 541 2.09 -21.55 1.14
CA TYR A 541 3.51 -21.30 0.82
C TYR A 541 3.92 -19.84 1.04
N ARG A 542 2.95 -18.95 1.22
CA ARG A 542 3.16 -17.52 1.38
C ARG A 542 2.30 -16.94 2.50
N PRO A 543 2.49 -17.40 3.75
CA PRO A 543 1.82 -16.79 4.87
C PRO A 543 2.22 -15.31 4.99
N THR A 544 1.44 -14.56 5.78
CA THR A 544 1.84 -13.22 6.23
C THR A 544 3.30 -13.26 6.72
N THR A 545 4.06 -12.21 6.42
CA THR A 545 5.46 -12.08 6.83
C THR A 545 5.62 -12.45 8.30
N PRO A 546 6.32 -13.56 8.61
CA PRO A 546 6.32 -14.12 9.95
C PRO A 546 7.36 -13.39 10.80
N TYR A 547 7.05 -12.14 11.14
CA TYR A 547 7.93 -11.20 11.81
C TYR A 547 7.22 -10.49 12.98
N ASP A 548 7.89 -10.45 14.13
CA ASP A 548 7.52 -9.64 15.28
C ASP A 548 8.70 -8.76 15.68
N GLY A 549 8.53 -7.44 15.51
CA GLY A 549 9.59 -6.47 15.74
C GLY A 549 10.09 -6.41 17.17
N HIS A 550 9.20 -6.47 18.16
CA HIS A 550 9.60 -6.43 19.57
C HIS A 550 10.43 -7.66 19.91
N ARG A 551 9.91 -8.85 19.57
CA ARG A 551 10.59 -10.13 19.78
C ARG A 551 11.96 -10.14 19.11
N PHE A 552 12.02 -9.72 17.85
CA PHE A 552 13.26 -9.67 17.08
C PHE A 552 14.31 -8.79 17.76
N HIS A 553 13.97 -7.57 18.14
CA HIS A 553 14.93 -6.66 18.75
C HIS A 553 15.38 -7.12 20.15
N ASN A 554 14.49 -7.68 20.95
CA ASN A 554 14.81 -8.23 22.26
C ASN A 554 15.78 -9.41 22.14
N MET A 555 15.46 -10.37 21.27
CA MET A 555 16.29 -11.55 21.05
C MET A 555 17.62 -11.22 20.37
N TYR A 556 17.63 -10.30 19.38
CA TYR A 556 18.85 -9.87 18.69
C TYR A 556 19.87 -9.32 19.68
N ARG A 557 19.44 -8.51 20.65
CA ARG A 557 20.35 -7.96 21.67
C ARG A 557 21.03 -9.07 22.48
N VAL A 558 20.28 -10.11 22.83
CA VAL A 558 20.81 -11.27 23.57
C VAL A 558 21.78 -12.06 22.68
N TRP A 559 21.36 -12.43 21.48
CA TRP A 559 22.12 -13.30 20.57
C TRP A 559 23.35 -12.62 19.99
N ALA A 560 23.35 -11.30 19.83
CA ALA A 560 24.53 -10.56 19.38
C ALA A 560 25.64 -10.50 20.45
N GLY A 561 25.28 -10.67 21.73
CA GLY A 561 26.21 -10.59 22.87
C GLY A 561 26.68 -11.95 23.40
N ARG A 562 26.18 -13.07 22.86
CA ARG A 562 26.55 -14.42 23.31
C ARG A 562 26.72 -15.38 22.15
N LYS A 563 27.35 -16.53 22.41
CA LYS A 563 27.34 -17.64 21.47
C LYS A 563 25.92 -18.25 21.40
N VAL A 564 25.43 -18.48 20.19
CA VAL A 564 24.17 -19.20 19.95
C VAL A 564 24.44 -20.69 20.18
N GLU A 565 23.66 -21.29 21.08
CA GLU A 565 23.81 -22.68 21.48
C GLU A 565 22.90 -23.58 20.63
N SER A 566 23.21 -24.88 20.54
CA SER A 566 22.44 -25.83 19.73
C SER A 566 20.96 -25.89 20.13
N GLN A 567 20.65 -25.70 21.42
CA GLN A 567 19.28 -25.67 21.94
C GLN A 567 18.46 -24.47 21.42
N ASP A 568 19.12 -23.36 21.11
CA ASP A 568 18.46 -22.14 20.62
C ASP A 568 17.90 -22.33 19.20
N ILE A 569 18.53 -23.22 18.41
CA ILE A 569 18.21 -23.49 17.00
C ILE A 569 17.63 -24.89 16.78
N ALA A 570 17.52 -25.70 17.83
CA ALA A 570 16.97 -27.06 17.76
C ALA A 570 15.60 -27.12 17.03
N PRO A 571 14.65 -26.17 17.23
CA PRO A 571 13.35 -26.21 16.56
C PRO A 571 13.39 -26.01 15.05
N ILE A 572 14.51 -25.55 14.49
CA ILE A 572 14.60 -25.15 13.07
C ILE A 572 15.72 -25.87 12.32
N VAL A 573 16.46 -26.77 12.97
CA VAL A 573 17.73 -27.32 12.49
C VAL A 573 17.64 -27.94 11.09
N GLU A 574 16.53 -28.63 10.80
CA GLU A 574 16.28 -29.33 9.54
C GLU A 574 16.04 -28.38 8.36
N TRP A 575 15.68 -27.12 8.62
CA TRP A 575 15.30 -26.14 7.58
C TRP A 575 16.38 -25.08 7.34
N ARG A 576 17.55 -25.21 7.97
CA ARG A 576 18.67 -24.27 7.88
C ARG A 576 19.47 -24.38 6.58
N ILE A 577 18.79 -24.54 5.44
CA ILE A 577 19.47 -24.74 4.14
C ILE A 577 20.35 -23.54 3.75
N TYR A 578 19.94 -22.33 4.16
CA TYR A 578 20.72 -21.09 4.00
C TYR A 578 22.09 -21.10 4.71
N ALA A 579 22.35 -22.03 5.62
CA ALA A 579 23.66 -22.20 6.24
C ALA A 579 24.73 -22.62 5.22
N HIS A 580 24.31 -23.27 4.13
CA HIS A 580 25.17 -23.76 3.05
C HIS A 580 25.21 -22.82 1.84
N ALA A 581 24.60 -21.63 1.93
CA ALA A 581 24.62 -20.68 0.82
C ALA A 581 26.06 -20.21 0.55
N SER A 582 26.59 -20.55 -0.63
CA SER A 582 27.85 -20.03 -1.13
C SER A 582 27.71 -18.52 -1.33
N GLN A 583 28.66 -17.74 -0.84
CA GLN A 583 28.65 -16.29 -1.09
C GLN A 583 28.96 -16.06 -2.56
N SER A 584 28.08 -15.33 -3.26
CA SER A 584 28.37 -14.87 -4.62
C SER A 584 29.55 -13.90 -4.55
N THR A 585 30.69 -14.27 -5.14
CA THR A 585 31.90 -13.43 -5.27
C THR A 585 31.66 -12.24 -6.17
#